data_AF-T0ZRI0-F1
#
_entry.id   AF-T0ZRI0-F1
#
_cell.length_a   1.000
_cell.length_b   1.000
_cell.length_c   1.000
_cell.angle_alpha   90.00
_cell.angle_beta   90.00
_cell.angle_gamma   90.00
#
_symmetry.space_group_name_H-M   'P 1'
#
loop_
_entity.id
_entity.type
_entity.pdbx_description
1 polymer ?
#
loop_
_entity_poly.entity_id
_entity_poly.type
_entity_poly.pdbx_seq_one_letter_code
_entity_poly.pdbx_strand_id
1 'polypeptide(L)'
;MVLVTLLLVVSPSLATAAPRAVGGTPSGSLPSSARAAVPLVGPAPPPDPVRGPYEGPVRAMVQLPFRHAAGLSALLAGLQDPSSSQYHRYLTRAEFDALYSPSAASYRGLAGYFHSFGIQVTVFSGRTALALSGTSSEVGAAFGTTFEERVDPVRGLYYTTSGTPTLPRSLAGAVAGVVGLNNFAVGHLLGGSDPGTAPLGRAVAGAGPTSGQILPPVQLGRTQLLYAPEFQVAYDELPLLDQVLPVHAVVATILWAGSNESGTPVGPFVPSDIESYFNETLPAGEPAA
;
A
#
# COMPACT_ATOMS: atom_id res chain seq x y z
N MET A 1 35.61 0.97 22.35
CA MET A 1 35.00 1.07 23.68
C MET A 1 35.04 2.54 24.08
N VAL A 2 34.00 3.29 23.75
CA VAL A 2 33.92 4.75 23.98
C VAL A 2 32.76 4.98 24.93
N LEU A 3 33.12 5.41 26.14
CA LEU A 3 32.23 5.73 27.24
C LEU A 3 31.98 7.25 27.16
N VAL A 4 30.72 7.68 27.03
CA VAL A 4 30.35 9.10 27.18
C VAL A 4 29.19 9.21 28.16
N THR A 5 29.45 10.01 29.17
CA THR A 5 28.77 10.17 30.46
C THR A 5 27.53 11.05 30.33
N LEU A 6 26.41 10.61 30.93
CA LEU A 6 25.14 11.35 31.03
C LEU A 6 25.15 12.20 32.32
N LEU A 7 25.06 13.53 32.19
CA LEU A 7 24.92 14.46 33.32
C LEU A 7 23.43 14.79 33.54
N LEU A 8 22.96 14.51 34.75
CA LEU A 8 21.59 14.71 35.22
C LEU A 8 21.58 15.94 36.13
N VAL A 9 20.80 16.98 35.79
CA VAL A 9 20.60 18.17 36.64
C VAL A 9 19.15 18.21 37.11
N VAL A 10 18.97 18.00 38.42
CA VAL A 10 17.73 18.22 39.16
C VAL A 10 17.86 19.56 39.87
N SER A 11 16.84 20.42 39.75
CA SER A 11 16.67 21.59 40.61
C SER A 11 15.31 21.49 41.32
N PRO A 12 15.23 21.60 42.65
CA PRO A 12 13.98 21.80 43.35
C PRO A 12 13.77 23.30 43.62
N SER A 13 12.60 23.82 43.28
CA SER A 13 12.13 25.11 43.79
C SER A 13 10.83 24.90 44.55
N LEU A 14 10.91 24.96 45.88
CA LEU A 14 9.77 25.11 46.76
C LEU A 14 9.30 26.57 46.73
N ALA A 15 8.00 26.78 46.56
CA ALA A 15 7.35 28.03 46.94
C ALA A 15 6.04 27.69 47.67
N THR A 16 5.90 28.21 48.89
CA THR A 16 4.73 28.07 49.77
C THR A 16 4.11 29.46 49.93
N ALA A 17 2.80 29.63 49.68
CA ALA A 17 1.92 30.56 50.39
C ALA A 17 0.45 30.53 49.90
N ALA A 18 -0.42 30.02 50.78
CA ALA A 18 -1.74 30.48 51.25
C ALA A 18 -2.91 30.88 50.29
N PRO A 19 -4.18 30.69 50.74
CA PRO A 19 -5.36 30.64 49.87
C PRO A 19 -6.14 31.96 49.79
N ARG A 20 -6.93 32.14 48.72
CA ARG A 20 -8.05 33.10 48.70
C ARG A 20 -9.19 32.60 47.81
N ALA A 21 -10.41 32.90 48.27
CA ALA A 21 -11.65 32.20 47.99
C ALA A 21 -12.47 32.78 46.81
N VAL A 22 -13.24 31.88 46.20
CA VAL A 22 -14.62 31.99 45.67
C VAL A 22 -14.94 33.06 44.62
N GLY A 23 -15.55 32.59 43.52
CA GLY A 23 -16.53 33.38 42.77
C GLY A 23 -16.38 33.28 41.25
N GLY A 24 -16.77 32.15 40.67
CA GLY A 24 -16.87 32.02 39.21
C GLY A 24 -17.60 30.74 38.85
N THR A 25 -18.86 30.89 38.47
CA THR A 25 -19.68 29.83 37.85
C THR A 25 -18.89 29.13 36.76
N PRO A 26 -18.72 27.79 36.77
CA PRO A 26 -18.27 27.10 35.58
C PRO A 26 -19.45 27.13 34.60
N SER A 27 -19.50 28.15 33.76
CA SER A 27 -20.06 27.96 32.42
C SER A 27 -19.17 26.92 31.76
N GLY A 28 -19.52 25.65 31.94
CA GLY A 28 -18.91 24.52 31.28
C GLY A 28 -19.19 24.62 29.79
N SER A 29 -18.46 25.49 29.10
CA SER A 29 -18.22 25.30 27.68
C SER A 29 -17.51 23.95 27.56
N LEU A 30 -18.20 22.96 26.99
CA LEU A 30 -17.55 21.73 26.53
C LEU A 30 -16.26 22.14 25.80
N PRO A 31 -15.09 21.59 26.16
CA PRO A 31 -13.86 21.95 25.47
C PRO A 31 -14.11 21.71 23.99
N SER A 32 -14.05 22.79 23.20
CA SER A 32 -14.06 22.72 21.74
C SER A 32 -13.17 21.57 21.34
N SER A 33 -13.74 20.55 20.69
CA SER A 33 -13.10 19.29 20.35
C SER A 33 -11.76 19.57 19.68
N ALA A 34 -10.68 19.57 20.46
CA ALA A 34 -9.37 19.90 19.95
C ALA A 34 -9.06 18.91 18.83
N ARG A 35 -8.84 19.40 17.62
CA ARG A 35 -8.46 18.60 16.46
C ARG A 35 -6.94 18.52 16.37
N ALA A 36 -6.43 17.43 15.83
CA ALA A 36 -5.01 17.22 15.57
C ALA A 36 -4.81 16.74 14.13
N ALA A 37 -3.72 17.16 13.51
CA ALA A 37 -3.36 16.76 12.16
C ALA A 37 -3.15 15.24 12.08
N VAL A 38 -3.57 14.65 10.97
CA VAL A 38 -3.29 13.26 10.63
C VAL A 38 -2.35 13.20 9.43
N PRO A 39 -1.38 12.28 9.42
CA PRO A 39 -0.43 12.15 8.33
C PRO A 39 -1.13 11.67 7.05
N LEU A 40 -0.79 12.28 5.91
CA LEU A 40 -1.12 11.77 4.59
C LEU A 40 -0.03 10.79 4.15
N VAL A 41 -0.43 9.70 3.50
CA VAL A 41 0.48 8.69 2.97
C VAL A 41 0.61 8.87 1.46
N GLY A 42 1.86 8.88 1.00
CA GLY A 42 2.21 9.15 -0.40
C GLY A 42 2.82 10.55 -0.60
N PRO A 43 3.35 10.82 -1.79
CA PRO A 43 3.89 12.15 -2.12
C PRO A 43 2.77 13.20 -2.11
N ALA A 44 3.11 14.41 -1.69
CA ALA A 44 2.21 15.54 -1.86
C ALA A 44 2.04 15.86 -3.36
N PRO A 45 0.82 16.13 -3.84
CA PRO A 45 0.61 16.59 -5.21
C PRO A 45 1.40 17.88 -5.49
N PRO A 46 1.85 18.09 -6.74
CA PRO A 46 2.48 19.34 -7.13
C PRO A 46 1.54 20.55 -6.94
N PRO A 47 2.10 21.76 -6.82
CA PRO A 47 1.32 22.99 -6.63
C PRO A 47 0.67 23.46 -7.95
N ASP A 48 -0.14 22.61 -8.57
CA ASP A 48 -0.81 22.90 -9.84
C ASP A 48 -1.95 23.91 -9.72
N PRO A 49 -2.35 24.56 -10.82
CA PRO A 49 -3.47 25.50 -10.82
C PRO A 49 -4.79 24.86 -10.37
N VAL A 50 -5.48 25.54 -9.45
CA VAL A 50 -6.83 25.18 -9.01
C VAL A 50 -7.84 25.54 -10.10
N ARG A 51 -8.67 24.57 -10.49
CA ARG A 51 -9.77 24.75 -11.46
C ARG A 51 -11.09 25.09 -10.79
N GLY A 52 -11.33 24.62 -9.58
CA GLY A 52 -12.55 24.85 -8.84
C GLY A 52 -12.73 23.90 -7.65
N PRO A 53 -13.90 23.94 -6.98
CA PRO A 53 -14.25 22.95 -5.97
C PRO A 53 -14.45 21.58 -6.62
N TYR A 54 -14.12 20.51 -5.91
CA TYR A 54 -14.43 19.15 -6.35
C TYR A 54 -15.69 18.62 -5.65
N GLU A 55 -16.70 18.28 -6.45
CA GLU A 55 -17.99 17.74 -6.00
C GLU A 55 -18.19 16.33 -6.58
N GLY A 56 -17.51 15.36 -5.98
CA GLY A 56 -17.56 13.98 -6.48
C GLY A 56 -17.33 12.94 -5.38
N PRO A 57 -17.40 11.65 -5.75
CA PRO A 57 -17.16 10.56 -4.81
C PRO A 57 -15.68 10.48 -4.44
N VAL A 58 -15.41 10.35 -3.15
CA VAL A 58 -14.07 10.17 -2.59
C VAL A 58 -13.98 8.79 -1.96
N ARG A 59 -12.89 8.08 -2.27
CA ARG A 59 -12.51 6.82 -1.63
C ARG A 59 -11.21 7.03 -0.90
N ALA A 60 -11.25 6.88 0.42
CA ALA A 60 -10.07 7.05 1.27
C ALA A 60 -9.85 5.81 2.13
N MET A 61 -8.62 5.63 2.61
CA MET A 61 -8.27 4.54 3.51
C MET A 61 -7.51 5.12 4.70
N VAL A 62 -8.03 4.84 5.90
CA VAL A 62 -7.41 5.25 7.16
C VAL A 62 -6.63 4.06 7.71
N GLN A 63 -5.33 4.24 7.86
CA GLN A 63 -4.40 3.22 8.35
C GLN A 63 -4.17 3.40 9.85
N LEU A 64 -4.08 2.28 10.56
CA LEU A 64 -3.79 2.23 11.98
C LEU A 64 -2.47 1.47 12.19
N PRO A 65 -1.61 1.91 13.13
CA PRO A 65 -0.30 1.30 13.34
C PRO A 65 -0.44 -0.05 14.02
N PHE A 66 0.45 -0.99 13.71
CA PHE A 66 0.61 -2.20 14.51
C PHE A 66 1.01 -1.83 15.94
N ARG A 67 0.50 -2.60 16.91
CA ARG A 67 0.97 -2.55 18.29
C ARG A 67 2.30 -3.29 18.42
N HIS A 68 3.03 -2.97 19.49
CA HIS A 68 4.25 -3.70 19.88
C HIS A 68 5.29 -3.76 18.75
N ALA A 69 5.54 -2.65 18.06
CA ALA A 69 6.43 -2.56 16.90
C ALA A 69 7.81 -3.21 17.14
N ALA A 70 8.43 -2.97 18.30
CA ALA A 70 9.71 -3.60 18.66
C ALA A 70 9.60 -5.14 18.76
N GLY A 71 8.51 -5.65 19.34
CA GLY A 71 8.25 -7.09 19.41
C GLY A 71 7.93 -7.70 18.04
N LEU A 72 7.28 -6.95 17.15
CA LEU A 72 7.04 -7.39 15.78
C LEU A 72 8.36 -7.47 14.99
N SER A 73 9.22 -6.47 15.10
CA SER A 73 10.55 -6.49 14.48
C SER A 73 11.42 -7.65 14.99
N ALA A 74 11.38 -7.93 16.29
CA ALA A 74 12.09 -9.08 16.86
C ALA A 74 11.57 -10.42 16.35
N LEU A 75 10.24 -10.57 16.24
CA LEU A 75 9.62 -11.76 15.63
C LEU A 75 10.07 -11.94 14.18
N LEU A 76 10.01 -10.88 13.36
CA LEU A 76 10.39 -10.94 11.95
C LEU A 76 11.86 -11.33 11.77
N ALA A 77 12.77 -10.76 12.58
CA ALA A 77 14.17 -11.15 12.57
C ALA A 77 14.35 -12.63 12.98
N GLY A 78 13.67 -13.06 14.04
CA GLY A 78 13.73 -14.43 14.52
C GLY A 78 13.11 -15.47 13.57
N LEU A 79 12.16 -15.08 12.72
CA LEU A 79 11.56 -15.95 11.69
C LEU A 79 12.52 -16.23 10.53
N GLN A 80 13.46 -15.31 10.26
CA GLN A 80 14.42 -15.36 9.15
C GLN A 80 15.77 -15.98 9.55
N ASP A 81 16.09 -16.05 10.85
CA ASP A 81 17.35 -16.58 11.36
C ASP A 81 17.27 -18.09 11.64
N PRO A 82 18.01 -18.95 10.90
CA PRO A 82 18.01 -20.41 11.12
C PRO A 82 18.47 -20.86 12.51
N SER A 83 19.22 -20.02 13.23
CA SER A 83 19.69 -20.32 14.59
C SER A 83 18.66 -19.97 15.68
N SER A 84 17.61 -19.23 15.32
CA SER A 84 16.54 -18.83 16.22
C SER A 84 15.56 -19.97 16.47
N SER A 85 15.10 -20.10 17.72
CA SER A 85 13.99 -21.01 18.08
C SER A 85 12.67 -20.67 17.37
N GLN A 86 12.55 -19.47 16.80
CA GLN A 86 11.39 -18.98 16.06
C GLN A 86 11.50 -19.22 14.55
N TYR A 87 12.61 -19.78 14.05
CA TYR A 87 12.80 -19.99 12.60
C TYR A 87 11.62 -20.76 11.99
N HIS A 88 11.02 -20.18 10.95
CA HIS A 88 9.83 -20.71 10.25
C HIS A 88 8.62 -21.04 11.15
N ARG A 89 8.56 -20.51 12.38
CA ARG A 89 7.39 -20.63 13.27
C ARG A 89 6.41 -19.49 13.04
N TYR A 90 5.80 -19.49 11.86
CA TYR A 90 4.84 -18.45 11.47
C TYR A 90 3.61 -18.45 12.37
N LEU A 91 3.13 -17.24 12.69
CA LEU A 91 1.87 -17.07 13.41
C LEU A 91 0.70 -17.30 12.47
N THR A 92 -0.38 -17.87 13.01
CA THR A 92 -1.69 -17.81 12.38
C THR A 92 -2.19 -16.37 12.35
N ARG A 93 -3.17 -16.10 11.47
CA ARG A 93 -3.79 -14.76 11.40
C ARG A 93 -4.40 -14.33 12.74
N ALA A 94 -5.06 -15.25 13.45
CA ALA A 94 -5.69 -14.94 14.73
C ALA A 94 -4.67 -14.59 15.82
N GLU A 95 -3.53 -15.29 15.87
CA GLU A 95 -2.44 -14.99 16.80
C GLU A 95 -1.81 -13.63 16.49
N PHE A 96 -1.56 -13.36 15.20
CA PHE A 96 -1.05 -12.06 14.77
C PHE A 96 -2.01 -10.92 15.16
N ASP A 97 -3.31 -11.10 14.92
CA ASP A 97 -4.32 -10.09 15.24
C ASP A 97 -4.47 -9.86 16.76
N ALA A 98 -4.24 -10.88 17.58
CA ALA A 98 -4.25 -10.77 19.03
C ALA A 98 -3.03 -9.99 19.57
N LEU A 99 -1.85 -10.26 19.02
CA LEU A 99 -0.58 -9.71 19.47
C LEU A 99 -0.34 -8.29 18.94
N TYR A 100 -0.50 -8.10 17.63
CA TYR A 100 0.03 -6.93 16.91
C TYR A 100 -1.04 -6.03 16.30
N SER A 101 -2.30 -6.45 16.18
CA SER A 101 -3.31 -5.55 15.60
C SER A 101 -3.75 -4.44 16.57
N PRO A 102 -4.23 -3.30 16.03
CA PRO A 102 -4.83 -2.23 16.81
C PRO A 102 -5.95 -2.69 17.74
N SER A 103 -6.18 -1.91 18.81
CA SER A 103 -7.28 -2.17 19.74
C SER A 103 -8.63 -2.15 19.02
N ALA A 104 -9.46 -3.17 19.29
CA ALA A 104 -10.83 -3.24 18.78
C ALA A 104 -11.68 -2.02 19.20
N ALA A 105 -11.43 -1.46 20.39
CA ALA A 105 -12.15 -0.30 20.88
C ALA A 105 -11.81 0.96 20.07
N SER A 106 -10.52 1.24 19.85
CA SER A 106 -10.06 2.37 19.03
C SER A 106 -10.54 2.25 17.58
N TYR A 107 -10.48 1.04 17.03
CA TYR A 107 -10.93 0.74 15.68
C TYR A 107 -12.44 1.00 15.48
N ARG A 108 -13.28 0.52 16.41
CA ARG A 108 -14.72 0.81 16.40
C ARG A 108 -15.03 2.30 16.62
N GLY A 109 -14.26 2.97 17.47
CA GLY A 109 -14.39 4.41 17.70
C GLY A 109 -14.15 5.22 16.41
N LEU A 110 -13.10 4.88 15.66
CA LEU A 110 -12.83 5.48 14.34
C LEU A 110 -13.94 5.17 13.32
N ALA A 111 -14.39 3.93 13.23
CA ALA A 111 -15.48 3.57 12.33
C ALA A 111 -16.78 4.32 12.65
N GLY A 112 -17.15 4.39 13.94
CA GLY A 112 -18.32 5.13 14.41
C GLY A 112 -18.21 6.64 14.15
N TYR A 113 -17.01 7.21 14.28
CA TYR A 113 -16.75 8.60 13.92
C TYR A 113 -17.07 8.86 12.45
N PHE A 114 -16.52 8.09 11.51
CA PHE A 114 -16.77 8.32 10.08
C PHE A 114 -18.24 8.05 9.70
N HIS A 115 -18.88 7.04 10.28
CA HIS A 115 -20.31 6.81 10.08
C HIS A 115 -21.17 8.01 10.50
N SER A 116 -20.77 8.77 11.54
CA SER A 116 -21.52 9.96 11.97
C SER A 116 -21.55 11.09 10.93
N PHE A 117 -20.66 11.05 9.93
CA PHE A 117 -20.65 11.98 8.79
C PHE A 117 -21.40 11.45 7.56
N GLY A 118 -22.12 10.33 7.66
CA GLY A 118 -22.80 9.70 6.51
C GLY A 118 -21.88 8.87 5.61
N ILE A 119 -20.60 8.74 5.97
CA ILE A 119 -19.61 8.00 5.19
C ILE A 119 -19.85 6.49 5.32
N GLN A 120 -19.80 5.77 4.20
CA GLN A 120 -19.80 4.31 4.20
C GLN A 120 -18.42 3.81 4.63
N VAL A 121 -18.37 3.00 5.68
CA VAL A 121 -17.13 2.47 6.25
C VAL A 121 -17.08 0.96 6.07
N THR A 122 -16.04 0.48 5.40
CA THR A 122 -15.72 -0.95 5.31
C THR A 122 -14.65 -1.29 6.35
N VAL A 123 -14.98 -2.27 7.20
CA VAL A 123 -14.12 -2.77 8.26
C VAL A 123 -13.43 -4.07 7.85
N PHE A 124 -12.24 -4.31 8.40
CA PHE A 124 -11.42 -5.50 8.15
C PHE A 124 -11.03 -6.18 9.47
N SER A 125 -10.99 -7.51 9.48
CA SER A 125 -10.68 -8.32 10.66
C SER A 125 -9.32 -7.98 11.30
N GLY A 126 -8.32 -7.62 10.48
CA GLY A 126 -6.98 -7.25 10.95
C GLY A 126 -6.90 -5.91 11.65
N ARG A 127 -7.93 -5.06 11.56
CA ARG A 127 -8.02 -3.73 12.20
C ARG A 127 -6.91 -2.73 11.84
N THR A 128 -6.07 -3.03 10.85
CA THR A 128 -4.96 -2.17 10.41
C THR A 128 -5.40 -1.08 9.45
N ALA A 129 -6.61 -1.16 8.93
CA ALA A 129 -7.17 -0.13 8.07
C ALA A 129 -8.70 -0.10 8.10
N LEU A 130 -9.26 1.01 7.67
CA LEU A 130 -10.68 1.23 7.38
C LEU A 130 -10.78 1.85 5.98
N ALA A 131 -11.66 1.33 5.14
CA ALA A 131 -11.94 1.98 3.86
C ALA A 131 -13.18 2.85 3.99
N LEU A 132 -13.11 4.05 3.42
CA LEU A 132 -14.12 5.08 3.45
C LEU A 132 -14.62 5.33 2.03
N SER A 133 -15.93 5.41 1.85
CA SER A 133 -16.57 5.80 0.60
C SER A 133 -17.67 6.80 0.89
N GLY A 134 -17.59 7.99 0.31
CA GLY A 134 -18.55 9.06 0.52
C GLY A 134 -18.38 10.18 -0.50
N THR A 135 -19.13 11.24 -0.35
CA THR A 135 -18.96 12.47 -1.14
C THR A 135 -17.79 13.30 -0.62
N SER A 136 -17.23 14.18 -1.45
CA SER A 136 -16.18 15.12 -1.05
C SER A 136 -16.61 16.02 0.12
N SER A 137 -17.90 16.36 0.22
CA SER A 137 -18.45 17.14 1.34
C SER A 137 -18.42 16.37 2.66
N GLU A 138 -18.90 15.12 2.68
CA GLU A 138 -18.91 14.27 3.88
C GLU A 138 -17.49 13.96 4.37
N VAL A 139 -16.61 13.55 3.44
CA VAL A 139 -15.21 13.24 3.75
C VAL A 139 -14.46 14.50 4.19
N GLY A 140 -14.67 15.63 3.50
CA GLY A 140 -14.09 16.92 3.87
C GLY A 140 -14.50 17.35 5.27
N ALA A 141 -15.78 17.26 5.62
CA ALA A 141 -16.27 17.57 6.96
C ALA A 141 -15.65 16.68 8.05
N ALA A 142 -15.51 15.38 7.77
CA ALA A 142 -14.88 14.44 8.69
C ALA A 142 -13.40 14.80 8.96
N PHE A 143 -12.64 15.17 7.93
CA PHE A 143 -11.22 15.54 8.06
C PHE A 143 -10.97 17.04 8.30
N GLY A 144 -12.01 17.87 8.30
CA GLY A 144 -11.86 19.32 8.43
C GLY A 144 -11.10 19.95 7.27
N THR A 145 -11.28 19.40 6.07
CA THR A 145 -10.69 19.85 4.81
C THR A 145 -11.78 20.13 3.79
N THR A 146 -11.42 20.84 2.73
CA THR A 146 -12.25 20.96 1.52
C THR A 146 -11.54 20.26 0.36
N PHE A 147 -12.30 19.81 -0.62
CA PHE A 147 -11.73 19.24 -1.84
C PHE A 147 -11.75 20.25 -2.97
N GLU A 148 -10.65 20.29 -3.72
CA GLU A 148 -10.45 21.14 -4.88
C GLU A 148 -9.97 20.28 -6.05
N GLU A 149 -10.37 20.69 -7.24
CA GLU A 149 -9.90 20.10 -8.50
C GLU A 149 -8.72 20.92 -9.02
N ARG A 150 -7.66 20.24 -9.44
CA ARG A 150 -6.45 20.79 -10.03
C ARG A 150 -6.18 20.15 -11.38
N VAL A 151 -5.37 20.82 -12.19
CA VAL A 151 -4.99 20.34 -13.52
C VAL A 151 -3.48 20.20 -13.64
N ASP A 152 -3.00 18.98 -13.84
CA ASP A 152 -1.61 18.69 -14.20
C ASP A 152 -1.46 18.71 -15.74
N PRO A 153 -0.38 19.31 -16.29
CA PRO A 153 -0.18 19.39 -17.74
C PRO A 153 -0.08 18.03 -18.46
N VAL A 154 0.32 16.98 -17.76
CA VAL A 154 0.58 15.63 -18.31
C VAL A 154 -0.57 14.68 -18.00
N ARG A 155 -1.11 14.75 -16.78
CA ARG A 155 -2.10 13.79 -16.24
C ARG A 155 -3.54 14.30 -16.27
N GLY A 156 -3.75 15.59 -16.54
CA GLY A 156 -5.08 16.18 -16.61
C GLY A 156 -5.67 16.48 -15.23
N LEU A 157 -6.99 16.35 -15.11
CA LEU A 157 -7.73 16.72 -13.89
C LEU A 157 -7.54 15.69 -12.78
N TYR A 158 -7.33 16.19 -11.57
CA TYR A 158 -7.30 15.39 -10.35
C TYR A 158 -7.87 16.21 -9.18
N TYR A 159 -8.33 15.52 -8.14
CA TYR A 159 -8.76 16.16 -6.90
C TYR A 159 -7.68 16.04 -5.83
N THR A 160 -7.64 17.04 -4.96
CA THR A 160 -6.86 17.02 -3.72
C THR A 160 -7.61 17.76 -2.61
N THR A 161 -7.10 17.65 -1.38
CA THR A 161 -7.61 18.44 -0.26
C THR A 161 -6.87 19.77 -0.15
N SER A 162 -7.61 20.81 0.22
CA SER A 162 -7.06 22.09 0.65
C SER A 162 -6.85 22.07 2.16
N GLY A 163 -5.61 22.34 2.59
CA GLY A 163 -5.21 22.31 4.00
C GLY A 163 -4.82 20.92 4.52
N THR A 164 -4.40 20.86 5.78
CA THR A 164 -3.96 19.62 6.43
C THR A 164 -5.16 18.87 7.02
N PRO A 165 -5.36 17.58 6.71
CA PRO A 165 -6.44 16.80 7.30
C PRO A 165 -6.24 16.65 8.81
N THR A 166 -7.35 16.73 9.54
CA THR A 166 -7.39 16.68 11.00
C THR A 166 -8.50 15.76 11.50
N LEU A 167 -8.29 15.14 12.66
CA LEU A 167 -9.31 14.39 13.39
C LEU A 167 -9.41 14.91 14.83
N PRO A 168 -10.49 14.61 15.58
CA PRO A 168 -10.53 14.83 17.01
C PRO A 168 -9.30 14.21 17.68
N ARG A 169 -8.68 14.92 18.63
CA ARG A 169 -7.41 14.53 19.24
C ARG A 169 -7.44 13.14 19.88
N SER A 170 -8.59 12.69 20.36
CA SER A 170 -8.82 11.35 20.88
C SER A 170 -8.68 10.23 19.83
N LEU A 171 -8.90 10.55 18.55
CA LEU A 171 -8.86 9.61 17.43
C LEU A 171 -7.57 9.76 16.61
N ALA A 172 -7.05 10.98 16.48
CA ALA A 172 -5.86 11.26 15.67
C ALA A 172 -4.64 10.43 16.08
N GLY A 173 -4.45 10.18 17.39
CA GLY A 173 -3.35 9.36 17.89
C GLY A 173 -3.43 7.86 17.55
N ALA A 174 -4.58 7.38 17.06
CA ALA A 174 -4.77 6.00 16.63
C ALA A 174 -4.55 5.80 15.12
N VAL A 175 -4.29 6.88 14.37
CA VAL A 175 -4.13 6.88 12.92
C VAL A 175 -2.65 6.98 12.56
N ALA A 176 -2.17 6.01 11.78
CA ALA A 176 -0.82 6.01 11.22
C ALA A 176 -0.73 6.79 9.90
N GLY A 177 -1.84 6.90 9.17
CA GLY A 177 -1.84 7.46 7.83
C GLY A 177 -3.22 7.51 7.20
N VAL A 178 -3.43 8.43 6.26
CA VAL A 178 -4.62 8.47 5.39
C VAL A 178 -4.18 8.51 3.94
N VAL A 179 -4.74 7.62 3.12
CA VAL A 179 -4.56 7.55 1.66
C VAL A 179 -5.88 7.92 0.98
N GLY A 180 -5.83 8.48 -0.24
CA GLY A 180 -7.02 8.70 -1.07
C GLY A 180 -7.75 10.04 -0.82
N LEU A 181 -7.14 10.96 -0.06
CA LEU A 181 -7.58 12.35 0.02
C LEU A 181 -7.09 13.19 -1.19
N ASN A 182 -6.37 12.55 -2.11
CA ASN A 182 -6.11 12.99 -3.47
C ASN A 182 -6.03 11.74 -4.36
N ASN A 183 -6.24 11.91 -5.67
CA ASN A 183 -6.06 10.85 -6.67
C ASN A 183 -4.90 11.13 -7.63
N PHE A 184 -3.89 11.90 -7.19
CA PHE A 184 -2.71 12.18 -8.00
C PHE A 184 -1.80 10.93 -8.03
N ALA A 185 -1.95 10.11 -9.07
CA ALA A 185 -1.17 8.89 -9.23
C ALA A 185 0.20 9.18 -9.84
N VAL A 186 1.27 8.83 -9.11
CA VAL A 186 2.65 8.81 -9.62
C VAL A 186 3.04 7.35 -9.85
N GLY A 187 3.02 6.89 -11.11
CA GLY A 187 3.56 5.60 -11.48
C GLY A 187 5.05 5.72 -11.76
N HIS A 188 5.90 5.07 -10.97
CA HIS A 188 7.32 4.97 -11.26
C HIS A 188 7.57 3.75 -12.15
N LEU A 189 8.11 3.97 -13.35
CA LEU A 189 8.71 2.88 -14.11
C LEU A 189 10.07 2.57 -13.47
N LEU A 190 10.25 1.34 -13.00
CA LEU A 190 11.60 0.82 -12.79
C LEU A 190 12.24 0.76 -14.17
N GLY A 191 13.17 1.68 -14.42
CA GLY A 191 13.70 2.04 -15.75
C GLY A 191 13.78 0.89 -16.74
N GLY A 192 12.83 0.87 -17.66
CA GLY A 192 12.88 0.09 -18.89
C GLY A 192 12.51 1.04 -20.01
N SER A 193 13.46 1.31 -20.91
CA SER A 193 13.15 1.82 -22.24
C SER A 193 12.01 0.97 -22.80
N ASP A 194 10.94 1.58 -23.32
CA ASP A 194 9.91 0.86 -24.07
C ASP A 194 10.62 -0.16 -24.99
N PRO A 195 10.50 -1.47 -24.75
CA PRO A 195 10.83 -2.42 -25.78
C PRO A 195 9.67 -2.25 -26.76
N GLY A 196 9.83 -1.28 -27.67
CA GLY A 196 8.77 -0.85 -28.57
C GLY A 196 8.09 -2.08 -29.11
N THR A 197 6.76 -2.16 -28.94
CA THR A 197 5.90 -3.31 -29.25
C THR A 197 6.43 -4.07 -30.45
N ALA A 198 7.32 -5.02 -30.20
CA ALA A 198 7.67 -5.98 -31.20
C ALA A 198 6.40 -6.80 -31.31
N PRO A 199 5.69 -6.79 -32.44
CA PRO A 199 4.58 -7.72 -32.58
C PRO A 199 5.14 -9.10 -32.22
N LEU A 200 4.36 -9.90 -31.48
CA LEU A 200 4.49 -11.38 -31.44
C LEU A 200 4.23 -11.98 -32.84
N GLY A 201 4.63 -11.25 -33.88
CA GLY A 201 4.40 -11.50 -35.27
C GLY A 201 5.68 -12.08 -35.83
N ARG A 202 5.64 -13.40 -36.01
CA ARG A 202 6.36 -14.12 -37.07
C ARG A 202 7.80 -14.55 -36.76
N ALA A 203 8.13 -14.84 -35.50
CA ALA A 203 9.33 -15.62 -35.18
C ALA A 203 9.08 -17.14 -35.11
N VAL A 204 7.82 -17.59 -34.95
CA VAL A 204 7.46 -19.02 -34.81
C VAL A 204 6.88 -19.63 -36.11
N ALA A 205 7.18 -19.05 -37.27
CA ALA A 205 6.80 -19.60 -38.57
C ALA A 205 7.97 -20.37 -39.19
N GLY A 206 8.39 -21.48 -38.57
CA GLY A 206 9.44 -22.32 -39.16
C GLY A 206 9.79 -23.60 -38.41
N ALA A 207 9.60 -23.66 -37.09
CA ALA A 207 9.80 -24.87 -36.32
C ALA A 207 8.81 -24.86 -35.15
N GLY A 208 7.67 -25.52 -35.32
CA GLY A 208 6.86 -25.90 -34.17
C GLY A 208 7.69 -26.80 -33.25
N PRO A 209 7.49 -26.74 -31.92
CA PRO A 209 8.23 -27.60 -31.00
C PRO A 209 7.97 -29.07 -31.38
N THR A 210 9.03 -29.77 -31.78
CA THR A 210 9.04 -31.24 -31.83
C THR A 210 9.40 -31.72 -30.43
N SER A 211 8.79 -32.83 -29.96
CA SER A 211 8.96 -33.34 -28.59
C SER A 211 10.42 -33.26 -28.11
N GLY A 212 10.63 -32.57 -26.98
CA GLY A 212 11.91 -32.51 -26.28
C GLY A 212 12.92 -31.48 -26.77
N GLN A 213 12.56 -30.57 -27.68
CA GLN A 213 13.43 -29.43 -28.04
C GLN A 213 12.95 -28.10 -27.48
N ILE A 214 13.87 -27.41 -26.81
CA ILE A 214 13.77 -26.04 -26.33
C ILE A 214 13.86 -25.12 -27.54
N LEU A 215 12.94 -24.15 -27.66
CA LEU A 215 12.97 -23.18 -28.75
C LEU A 215 14.32 -22.45 -28.75
N PRO A 216 15.03 -22.37 -29.89
CA PRO A 216 16.28 -21.64 -29.97
C PRO A 216 16.02 -20.14 -29.74
N PRO A 217 16.99 -19.40 -29.16
CA PRO A 217 16.82 -17.98 -28.87
C PRO A 217 16.48 -17.18 -30.11
N VAL A 218 15.40 -16.41 -30.03
CA VAL A 218 14.97 -15.52 -31.10
C VAL A 218 15.79 -14.23 -31.03
N GLN A 219 16.52 -13.92 -32.10
CA GLN A 219 17.28 -12.69 -32.23
C GLN A 219 16.47 -11.64 -32.99
N LEU A 220 16.27 -10.47 -32.40
CA LEU A 220 15.73 -9.28 -33.05
C LEU A 220 16.83 -8.22 -33.16
N GLY A 221 17.56 -8.23 -34.28
CA GLY A 221 18.71 -7.35 -34.49
C GLY A 221 19.89 -7.72 -33.58
N ARG A 222 20.20 -6.85 -32.61
CA ARG A 222 21.24 -7.08 -31.57
C ARG A 222 20.67 -7.56 -30.24
N THR A 223 19.36 -7.75 -30.16
CA THR A 223 18.65 -8.11 -28.93
C THR A 223 18.22 -9.56 -29.00
N GLN A 224 18.63 -10.36 -28.01
CA GLN A 224 18.11 -11.70 -27.80
C GLN A 224 16.82 -11.61 -26.99
N LEU A 225 15.74 -12.18 -27.50
CA LEU A 225 14.51 -12.36 -26.74
C LEU A 225 14.63 -13.63 -25.88
N LEU A 226 14.14 -13.55 -24.64
CA LEU A 226 14.14 -14.66 -23.70
C LEU A 226 12.73 -15.25 -23.53
N TYR A 227 12.59 -16.57 -23.56
CA TYR A 227 11.35 -17.31 -23.34
C TYR A 227 11.45 -18.26 -22.14
N ALA A 228 10.30 -18.66 -21.59
CA ALA A 228 10.21 -19.48 -20.38
C ALA A 228 11.08 -20.76 -20.40
N PRO A 229 11.16 -21.54 -21.51
CA PRO A 229 12.02 -22.73 -21.57
C PRO A 229 13.52 -22.45 -21.39
N GLU A 230 13.99 -21.25 -21.76
CA GLU A 230 15.41 -20.88 -21.62
C GLU A 230 15.76 -20.60 -20.15
N PHE A 231 14.80 -20.13 -19.35
CA PHE A 231 14.97 -20.00 -17.91
C PHE A 231 15.08 -21.36 -17.22
N GLN A 232 14.37 -22.39 -17.70
CA GLN A 232 14.51 -23.72 -17.13
C GLN A 232 15.96 -24.23 -17.26
N VAL A 233 16.58 -24.07 -18.43
CA VAL A 233 17.99 -24.43 -18.64
C VAL A 233 18.94 -23.54 -17.85
N ALA A 234 18.70 -22.23 -17.84
CA ALA A 234 19.60 -21.28 -17.18
C ALA A 234 19.64 -21.48 -15.65
N TYR A 235 18.55 -21.97 -15.06
CA TYR A 235 18.44 -22.23 -13.62
C TYR A 235 18.55 -23.72 -13.26
N ASP A 236 18.92 -24.59 -14.21
CA ASP A 236 18.96 -26.05 -14.04
C ASP A 236 17.64 -26.62 -13.46
N GLU A 237 16.50 -26.02 -13.82
CA GLU A 237 15.16 -26.48 -13.43
C GLU A 237 14.77 -27.69 -14.28
N LEU A 238 14.31 -28.75 -13.62
CA LEU A 238 13.78 -29.93 -14.31
C LEU A 238 12.42 -29.57 -14.96
N PRO A 239 12.12 -30.11 -16.15
CA PRO A 239 10.78 -29.97 -16.73
C PRO A 239 9.72 -30.42 -15.72
N LEU A 240 8.63 -29.65 -15.61
CA LEU A 240 7.51 -29.86 -14.66
C LEU A 240 6.76 -31.20 -14.84
N LEU A 241 7.19 -32.04 -15.79
CA LEU A 241 6.50 -33.21 -16.33
C LEU A 241 6.22 -34.34 -15.31
N ASP A 242 6.96 -34.42 -14.20
CA ASP A 242 6.81 -35.52 -13.22
C ASP A 242 6.50 -35.05 -11.78
N GLN A 243 6.31 -33.75 -11.55
CA GLN A 243 6.01 -33.23 -10.21
C GLN A 243 4.58 -32.69 -10.12
N VAL A 244 3.76 -33.34 -9.30
CA VAL A 244 2.50 -32.75 -8.83
C VAL A 244 2.87 -31.51 -8.04
N LEU A 245 2.57 -30.32 -8.58
CA LEU A 245 2.70 -29.08 -7.84
C LEU A 245 1.99 -29.25 -6.49
N PRO A 246 2.61 -28.87 -5.36
CA PRO A 246 2.00 -29.05 -4.06
C PRO A 246 0.65 -28.32 -4.02
N VAL A 247 -0.43 -29.08 -3.91
CA VAL A 247 -1.84 -28.59 -3.90
C VAL A 247 -2.17 -27.69 -2.71
N HIS A 248 -1.21 -27.48 -1.81
CA HIS A 248 -1.32 -26.63 -0.62
C HIS A 248 -0.51 -25.34 -0.72
N ALA A 249 0.12 -25.07 -1.88
CA ALA A 249 0.90 -23.86 -2.12
C ALA A 249 0.24 -23.03 -3.23
N VAL A 250 0.17 -21.71 -3.01
CA VAL A 250 -0.26 -20.75 -4.01
C VAL A 250 0.83 -19.70 -4.14
N VAL A 251 1.27 -19.44 -5.36
CA VAL A 251 2.12 -18.30 -5.70
C VAL A 251 1.23 -17.23 -6.31
N ALA A 252 1.28 -16.01 -5.76
CA ALA A 252 0.52 -14.88 -6.27
C ALA A 252 1.47 -13.78 -6.73
N THR A 253 1.31 -13.34 -7.98
CA THR A 253 2.05 -12.21 -8.55
C THR A 253 1.14 -10.99 -8.56
N ILE A 254 1.58 -9.89 -7.94
CA ILE A 254 0.85 -8.61 -7.96
C ILE A 254 1.48 -7.74 -9.04
N LEU A 255 0.71 -7.49 -10.10
CA LEU A 255 1.09 -6.59 -11.19
C LEU A 255 0.35 -5.27 -11.05
N TRP A 256 0.97 -4.18 -11.46
CA TRP A 256 0.34 -2.86 -11.53
C TRP A 256 0.15 -2.43 -12.98
N ALA A 257 -1.00 -1.84 -13.27
CA ALA A 257 -1.30 -1.16 -14.53
C ALA A 257 -1.75 0.28 -14.24
N GLY A 258 -1.46 1.20 -15.16
CA GLY A 258 -1.75 2.62 -14.99
C GLY A 258 -0.95 3.48 -15.97
N SER A 259 -0.61 4.71 -15.62
CA SER A 259 0.26 5.57 -16.44
C SER A 259 1.58 5.83 -15.74
N ASN A 260 2.69 5.76 -16.50
CA ASN A 260 4.02 6.07 -15.99
C ASN A 260 4.17 7.57 -15.61
N GLU A 261 5.38 7.97 -15.19
CA GLU A 261 5.68 9.35 -14.82
C GLU A 261 5.38 10.37 -15.92
N SER A 262 5.43 9.94 -17.19
CA SER A 262 5.18 10.74 -18.39
C SER A 262 3.73 10.69 -18.87
N GLY A 263 2.82 10.03 -18.15
CA GLY A 263 1.41 9.89 -18.53
C GLY A 263 1.13 8.77 -19.53
N THR A 264 2.15 8.07 -20.02
CA THR A 264 1.99 6.95 -20.97
C THR A 264 1.34 5.75 -20.27
N PRO A 265 0.25 5.18 -20.81
CA PRO A 265 -0.33 3.96 -20.27
C PRO A 265 0.68 2.81 -20.30
N VAL A 266 0.89 2.16 -19.16
CA VAL A 266 1.51 0.82 -19.11
C VAL A 266 0.40 -0.20 -19.37
N GLY A 267 0.69 -1.19 -20.22
CA GLY A 267 -0.31 -2.13 -20.73
C GLY A 267 -1.11 -2.82 -19.61
N PRO A 268 -2.43 -3.03 -19.81
CA PRO A 268 -3.24 -3.74 -18.83
C PRO A 268 -2.80 -5.21 -18.75
N PHE A 269 -2.99 -5.82 -17.59
CA PHE A 269 -2.90 -7.27 -17.48
C PHE A 269 -4.08 -7.92 -18.21
N VAL A 270 -3.79 -8.68 -19.26
CA VAL A 270 -4.78 -9.41 -20.05
C VAL A 270 -4.57 -10.92 -19.79
N PRO A 271 -5.48 -11.59 -19.07
CA PRO A 271 -5.29 -13.00 -18.70
C PRO A 271 -5.06 -13.94 -19.90
N SER A 272 -5.71 -13.69 -21.04
CA SER A 272 -5.55 -14.51 -22.25
C SER A 272 -4.15 -14.44 -22.88
N ASP A 273 -3.37 -13.41 -22.55
CA ASP A 273 -1.99 -13.29 -23.03
C ASP A 273 -1.10 -14.32 -22.34
N ILE A 274 -1.42 -14.74 -21.11
CA ILE A 274 -0.72 -15.83 -20.43
C ILE A 274 -0.98 -17.15 -21.15
N GLU A 275 -2.25 -17.44 -21.47
CA GLU A 275 -2.63 -18.67 -22.17
C GLU A 275 -1.98 -18.74 -23.55
N SER A 276 -2.05 -17.64 -24.31
CA SER A 276 -1.38 -17.51 -25.61
C SER A 276 0.12 -17.71 -25.48
N TYR A 277 0.76 -17.07 -24.49
CA TYR A 277 2.19 -17.21 -24.24
C TYR A 277 2.60 -18.65 -23.96
N PHE A 278 1.89 -19.37 -23.06
CA PHE A 278 2.22 -20.76 -22.77
C PHE A 278 2.00 -21.67 -23.98
N ASN A 279 0.90 -21.47 -24.72
CA ASN A 279 0.59 -22.27 -25.90
C ASN A 279 1.58 -22.05 -27.06
N GLU A 280 2.17 -20.86 -27.17
CA GLU A 280 3.15 -20.53 -28.22
C GLU A 280 4.59 -20.89 -27.85
N THR A 281 4.92 -20.93 -26.56
CA THR A 281 6.33 -21.01 -26.10
C THR A 281 6.69 -22.33 -25.41
N LEU A 282 5.74 -23.08 -24.87
CA LEU A 282 6.05 -24.34 -24.21
C LEU A 282 6.31 -25.48 -25.22
N PRO A 283 7.26 -26.40 -24.93
CA PRO A 283 7.48 -27.59 -25.74
C PRO A 283 6.25 -28.50 -25.82
N ALA A 284 6.12 -29.23 -26.93
CA ALA A 284 5.08 -30.24 -27.11
C ALA A 284 5.18 -31.34 -26.04
N GLY A 285 4.13 -31.46 -25.21
CA GLY A 285 4.04 -32.41 -24.09
C GLY A 285 3.91 -31.75 -22.72
N GLU A 286 4.17 -30.44 -22.60
CA GLU A 286 3.89 -29.69 -21.38
C GLU A 286 2.40 -29.30 -21.27
N PRO A 287 1.89 -29.07 -20.05
CA PRO A 287 0.51 -28.63 -19.87
C PRO A 287 0.29 -27.28 -20.56
N ALA A 288 -0.49 -27.30 -21.63
CA ALA A 288 -1.10 -26.09 -22.19
C ALA A 288 -2.12 -25.51 -21.19
N ALA A 289 -2.26 -24.19 -21.19
CA ALA A 289 -3.25 -23.49 -20.38
C ALA A 289 -4.66 -23.66 -20.94
#